data_AF-A0A9J6G5P4-F1
#
_entry.id   AF-A0A9J6G5P4-F1
#
_cell.length_a   1.000
_cell.length_b   1.000
_cell.length_c   1.000
_cell.angle_alpha   90.00
_cell.angle_beta   90.00
_cell.angle_gamma   90.00
#
_symmetry.space_group_name_H-M   'P 1'
#
loop_
_entity.id
_entity.type
_entity.pdbx_description
1 polymer ?
#
loop_
_entity_poly.entity_id
_entity_poly.type
_entity_poly.pdbx_seq_one_letter_code
_entity_poly.pdbx_strand_id
1 'polypeptide(L)'
;MVKKLVDAFNKALASKYRLLALPKSQVPKLQRGKVAAYREQETAETKKLRFLVEGDLTGKGSPFDSRRTAASFFVLMRHCGKMREIRGPGSIVRYVVN
;
A
#
# COMPACT_ATOMS: atom_id res chain seq x y z
N MET A 1 -3.18 -20.01 2.46
CA MET A 1 -3.02 -18.78 3.27
C MET A 1 -2.38 -17.65 2.46
N VAL A 2 -1.17 -17.86 1.90
CA VAL A 2 -0.42 -16.83 1.14
C VAL A 2 -1.21 -16.22 -0.02
N LYS A 3 -1.92 -17.03 -0.83
CA LYS A 3 -2.76 -16.53 -1.94
C LYS A 3 -3.76 -15.45 -1.48
N LYS A 4 -4.44 -15.66 -0.34
CA LYS A 4 -5.40 -14.69 0.21
C LYS A 4 -4.73 -13.37 0.58
N LEU A 5 -3.50 -13.41 1.10
CA LEU A 5 -2.72 -12.21 1.43
C LEU A 5 -2.28 -11.47 0.16
N VAL A 6 -1.83 -12.19 -0.87
CA VAL A 6 -1.48 -11.62 -2.18
C VAL A 6 -2.70 -10.95 -2.81
N ASP A 7 -3.85 -11.64 -2.83
CA ASP A 7 -5.10 -11.11 -3.38
C ASP A 7 -5.54 -9.83 -2.64
N ALA A 8 -5.45 -9.83 -1.30
CA ALA A 8 -5.78 -8.67 -0.47
C ALA A 8 -4.82 -7.49 -0.72
N PHE A 9 -3.52 -7.75 -0.82
CA PHE A 9 -2.51 -6.74 -1.12
C PHE A 9 -2.75 -6.12 -2.50
N ASN A 10 -2.96 -6.95 -3.53
CA ASN A 10 -3.24 -6.50 -4.89
C ASN A 10 -4.53 -5.69 -4.97
N LYS A 11 -5.58 -6.09 -4.23
CA LYS A 11 -6.83 -5.34 -4.14
C LYS A 11 -6.62 -3.96 -3.50
N ALA A 12 -5.84 -3.87 -2.44
CA ALA A 12 -5.50 -2.60 -1.79
C ALA A 12 -4.70 -1.69 -2.75
N LEU A 13 -3.71 -2.25 -3.44
CA LEU A 13 -2.90 -1.53 -4.43
C LEU A 13 -3.75 -0.99 -5.58
N ALA A 14 -4.57 -1.84 -6.19
CA ALA A 14 -5.50 -1.44 -7.25
C ALA A 14 -6.47 -0.35 -6.78
N SER A 15 -7.01 -0.48 -5.56
CA SER A 15 -7.93 0.51 -5.00
C SER A 15 -7.27 1.87 -4.78
N LYS A 16 -6.05 1.89 -4.24
CA LYS A 16 -5.25 3.11 -4.04
C LYS A 16 -4.98 3.83 -5.36
N TYR A 17 -4.43 3.11 -6.34
CA TYR A 17 -4.04 3.73 -7.60
C TYR A 17 -5.23 4.05 -8.51
N ARG A 18 -6.36 3.32 -8.39
CA ARG A 18 -7.61 3.72 -9.03
C ARG A 18 -8.11 5.06 -8.52
N LEU A 19 -8.07 5.29 -7.20
CA LEU A 19 -8.45 6.58 -6.61
C LEU A 19 -7.49 7.71 -6.99
N LEU A 20 -6.18 7.43 -7.02
CA LEU A 20 -5.17 8.44 -7.42
C LEU A 20 -5.25 8.83 -8.89
N ALA A 21 -5.72 7.92 -9.76
CA ALA A 21 -5.91 8.18 -11.18
C ALA A 21 -7.15 9.05 -11.48
N LEU A 22 -8.10 9.18 -10.55
CA LEU A 22 -9.28 10.00 -10.77
C LEU A 22 -8.90 11.49 -10.87
N PRO A 23 -9.52 12.24 -11.80
CA PRO A 23 -9.51 13.70 -11.77
C PRO A 23 -10.01 14.21 -10.40
N LYS A 24 -9.44 15.32 -9.92
CA LYS A 24 -9.80 15.90 -8.60
C LYS A 24 -11.32 16.14 -8.47
N SER A 25 -12.00 16.51 -9.55
CA SER A 25 -13.45 16.71 -9.61
C SER A 25 -14.27 15.43 -9.40
N GLN A 26 -13.71 14.26 -9.73
CA GLN A 26 -14.38 12.96 -9.65
C GLN A 26 -14.07 12.20 -8.37
N VAL A 27 -13.18 12.71 -7.50
CA VAL A 27 -12.89 12.07 -6.21
C VAL A 27 -14.08 12.26 -5.26
N PRO A 28 -14.68 11.17 -4.74
CA PRO A 28 -15.79 11.25 -3.79
C PRO A 28 -15.42 12.08 -2.56
N LYS A 29 -16.34 12.92 -2.06
CA LYS A 29 -16.09 13.83 -0.93
C LYS A 29 -15.48 13.12 0.29
N LEU A 30 -16.00 11.93 0.62
CA LEU A 30 -15.53 11.09 1.73
C LEU A 30 -14.11 10.51 1.51
N GLN A 31 -13.62 10.46 0.28
CA GLN A 31 -12.32 9.90 -0.09
C GLN A 31 -11.26 10.97 -0.32
N ARG A 32 -11.60 12.27 -0.30
CA ARG A 32 -10.66 13.36 -0.56
C ARG A 32 -9.50 13.40 0.43
N GLY A 33 -9.79 13.23 1.72
CA GLY A 33 -8.76 13.17 2.76
C GLY A 33 -7.81 11.98 2.54
N LYS A 34 -8.35 10.82 2.14
CA LYS A 34 -7.56 9.63 1.82
C LYS A 34 -6.63 9.85 0.62
N VAL A 35 -7.14 10.48 -0.44
CA VAL A 35 -6.35 10.83 -1.63
C VAL A 35 -5.25 11.85 -1.30
N ALA A 36 -5.52 12.83 -0.43
CA ALA A 36 -4.50 13.76 0.04
C ALA A 36 -3.39 13.02 0.80
N ALA A 37 -3.74 12.18 1.76
CA ALA A 37 -2.78 11.36 2.52
C ALA A 37 -1.94 10.45 1.61
N TYR A 38 -2.53 9.83 0.58
CA TYR A 38 -1.78 9.04 -0.39
C TYR A 38 -0.74 9.86 -1.15
N ARG A 39 -1.03 11.12 -1.47
CA ARG A 39 -0.10 12.01 -2.16
C ARG A 39 1.03 12.48 -1.22
N GLU A 40 0.72 12.71 0.05
CA GLU A 40 1.72 13.06 1.08
C GLU A 40 2.69 11.92 1.38
N GLN A 41 2.27 10.67 1.16
CA GLN A 41 3.16 9.52 1.26
C GLN A 41 4.17 9.44 0.11
N GLU A 42 4.04 10.17 -0.99
CA GLU A 42 5.02 10.10 -2.09
C GLU A 42 6.36 10.74 -1.70
N THR A 43 7.46 10.19 -2.22
CA THR A 43 8.81 10.77 -2.11
C THR A 43 9.48 10.79 -3.49
N ALA A 44 10.64 11.43 -3.58
CA ALA A 44 11.45 11.39 -4.81
C ALA A 44 11.77 9.94 -5.24
N GLU A 45 11.97 9.03 -4.28
CA GLU A 45 12.32 7.63 -4.51
C GLU A 45 11.12 6.76 -4.94
N THR A 46 9.89 7.21 -4.69
CA THR A 46 8.67 6.48 -5.07
C THR A 46 8.05 6.97 -6.37
N LYS A 47 8.68 7.95 -7.02
CA LYS A 47 8.21 8.50 -8.28
C LYS A 47 8.02 7.40 -9.33
N LYS A 48 6.80 7.33 -9.89
CA LYS A 48 6.35 6.31 -10.86
C LYS A 48 6.29 4.87 -10.32
N LEU A 49 6.51 4.66 -9.03
CA LEU A 49 6.41 3.34 -8.41
C LEU A 49 5.02 3.14 -7.79
N ARG A 50 4.61 1.88 -7.68
CA ARG A 50 3.38 1.51 -6.98
C ARG A 50 3.72 0.90 -5.63
N PHE A 51 3.15 1.44 -4.56
CA PHE A 51 3.41 0.97 -3.21
C PHE A 51 2.20 1.09 -2.29
N LEU A 52 2.24 0.29 -1.22
CA LEU A 52 1.37 0.42 -0.06
C LEU A 52 2.19 0.77 1.18
N VAL A 53 1.56 1.42 2.14
CA VAL A 53 2.07 1.54 3.51
C VAL A 53 1.24 0.66 4.45
N GLU A 54 1.69 0.46 5.69
CA GLU A 54 0.97 -0.37 6.66
C GLU A 54 -0.49 0.07 6.84
N GLY A 55 -0.74 1.37 6.95
CA GLY A 55 -2.09 1.94 7.06
C GLY A 55 -3.02 1.68 5.87
N ASP A 56 -2.48 1.32 4.70
CA ASP A 56 -3.29 0.94 3.54
C ASP A 56 -3.82 -0.51 3.64
N LEU A 57 -3.18 -1.33 4.47
CA LEU A 57 -3.43 -2.76 4.62
C LEU A 57 -4.20 -3.07 5.89
N THR A 58 -4.04 -2.29 6.96
CA THR A 58 -4.74 -2.48 8.24
C THR A 58 -6.18 -1.98 8.18
N GLY A 59 -7.12 -2.72 8.78
CA GLY A 59 -8.52 -2.31 8.87
C GLY A 59 -9.44 -3.48 9.21
N LYS A 60 -10.62 -3.20 9.77
CA LYS A 60 -11.53 -4.23 10.30
C LYS A 60 -11.73 -5.39 9.30
N GLY A 61 -11.23 -6.57 9.67
CA GLY A 61 -11.36 -7.80 8.87
C GLY A 61 -10.26 -7.98 7.81
N SER A 62 -9.19 -7.19 7.86
CA SER A 62 -8.05 -7.36 6.99
C SER A 62 -7.22 -8.58 7.40
N PRO A 63 -6.75 -9.40 6.45
CA PRO A 63 -5.83 -10.48 6.77
C PRO A 63 -4.44 -9.97 7.25
N PHE A 64 -4.20 -8.66 7.17
CA PHE A 64 -2.99 -7.98 7.64
C PHE A 64 -3.11 -7.40 9.06
N ASP A 65 -4.24 -7.56 9.76
CA ASP A 65 -4.41 -7.03 11.13
C ASP A 65 -3.44 -7.69 12.13
N SER A 66 -2.97 -8.91 11.85
CA SER A 66 -1.90 -9.54 12.63
C SER A 66 -0.52 -9.09 12.16
N ARG A 67 0.22 -8.41 13.04
CA ARG A 67 1.62 -8.00 12.81
C ARG A 67 2.51 -9.16 12.38
N ARG A 68 2.33 -10.35 12.97
CA ARG A 68 3.10 -11.55 12.61
C ARG A 68 2.80 -11.99 11.17
N THR A 69 1.52 -12.00 10.78
CA THR A 69 1.11 -12.36 9.42
C THR A 69 1.67 -11.38 8.39
N ALA A 70 1.57 -10.07 8.67
CA ALA A 70 2.12 -9.03 7.81
C ALA A 70 3.64 -9.16 7.65
N ALA A 71 4.37 -9.32 8.75
CA ALA A 71 5.83 -9.50 8.72
C ALA A 71 6.25 -10.72 7.89
N SER A 72 5.63 -11.88 8.11
CA SER A 72 5.90 -13.10 7.33
C SER A 72 5.60 -12.91 5.84
N PHE A 73 4.52 -12.21 5.49
CA PHE A 73 4.20 -11.90 4.11
C PHE A 73 5.26 -11.02 3.45
N PHE A 74 5.69 -9.95 4.11
CA PHE A 74 6.68 -9.04 3.55
C PHE A 74 8.05 -9.69 3.37
N VAL A 75 8.48 -10.53 4.33
CA VAL A 75 9.71 -11.31 4.22
C VAL A 75 9.66 -12.25 3.01
N LEU A 76 8.55 -12.98 2.83
CA LEU A 76 8.38 -13.89 1.70
C LEU A 76 8.39 -13.14 0.36
N MET A 77 7.64 -12.05 0.24
CA MET A 77 7.54 -11.27 -1.01
C MET A 77 8.88 -10.63 -1.38
N ARG A 78 9.66 -10.21 -0.37
CA ARG A 78 11.02 -9.71 -0.58
C ARG A 78 11.97 -10.82 -1.03
N HIS A 79 11.89 -12.00 -0.41
CA HIS A 79 12.69 -13.16 -0.79
C HIS A 79 12.41 -13.61 -2.24
N CYS A 80 11.14 -13.59 -2.66
CA CYS A 80 10.73 -13.87 -4.03
C CYS A 80 11.05 -12.76 -5.04
N GLY A 81 11.66 -11.64 -4.61
CA GLY A 81 11.99 -10.51 -5.48
C GLY A 81 10.77 -9.74 -6.02
N LYS A 82 9.58 -9.98 -5.47
CA LYS A 82 8.31 -9.35 -5.91
C LYS A 82 8.05 -7.99 -5.27
N MET A 83 8.80 -7.67 -4.23
CA MET A 83 8.60 -6.45 -3.45
C MET A 83 9.92 -5.94 -2.86
N ARG A 84 10.02 -4.64 -2.65
CA ARG A 84 11.10 -4.00 -1.89
C ARG A 84 10.55 -2.93 -0.94
N GLU A 85 11.30 -2.67 0.12
CA GLU A 85 10.99 -1.61 1.08
C GLU A 85 11.73 -0.33 0.70
N ILE A 86 11.03 0.80 0.65
CA ILE A 86 11.61 2.14 0.62
C ILE A 86 11.26 2.81 1.94
N ARG A 87 12.28 3.21 2.71
CA ARG A 87 12.13 3.88 3.99
C ARG A 87 12.36 5.37 3.78
N GLY A 88 11.36 6.16 4.16
CA GLY A 88 11.44 7.61 4.06
C GLY A 88 11.30 8.29 5.41
N PRO A 89 11.13 9.62 5.41
CA PRO A 89 10.87 10.39 6.63
C PRO A 89 9.66 9.86 7.40
N GLY A 90 9.68 10.02 8.73
CA GLY A 90 8.52 9.76 9.59
C GLY A 90 8.19 8.29 9.85
N SER A 91 9.18 7.40 9.83
CA SER A 91 9.01 5.96 10.09
C SER A 91 8.07 5.23 9.12
N ILE A 92 7.71 5.85 8.00
CA ILE A 92 6.84 5.26 6.97
C ILE A 92 7.66 4.31 6.10
N VAL A 93 7.28 3.03 6.12
CA VAL A 93 7.80 2.01 5.21
C VAL A 93 6.87 1.87 4.01
N ARG A 94 7.42 1.96 2.80
CA ARG A 94 6.70 1.83 1.54
C ARG A 94 7.04 0.50 0.90
N TYR A 95 6.04 -0.37 0.83
CA TYR A 95 6.13 -1.69 0.23
C TYR A 95 5.88 -1.57 -1.28
N VAL A 96 6.96 -1.38 -2.04
CA VAL A 96 6.94 -1.20 -3.49
C VAL A 96 6.84 -2.55 -4.18
N VAL A 97 5.92 -2.67 -5.14
CA VAL A 97 5.82 -3.85 -6.02
C VAL A 97 6.80 -3.70 -7.20
N ASN A 98 7.52 -4.77 -7.51
CA ASN A 98 8.42 -4.85 -8.67
C ASN A 98 7.70 -5.36 -9.93
#